data_AF-A0A3C0S7H7-F1
#
_entry.id   AF-A0A3C0S7H7-F1
#
_cell.length_a   1.000
_cell.length_b   1.000
_cell.length_c   1.000
_cell.angle_alpha   90.00
_cell.angle_beta   90.00
_cell.angle_gamma   90.00
#
_symmetry.space_group_name_H-M   'P 1'
#
loop_
_entity.id
_entity.type
_entity.pdbx_description
1 polymer ?
#
loop_
_entity_poly.entity_id
_entity_poly.type
_entity_poly.pdbx_seq_one_letter_code
_entity_poly.pdbx_strand_id
1 'polypeptide(L)'
;MKCEDLEIGKSAIITAGEKEIAIFNYKGQYYAIENVCPHRGAPLGEGRIEEGVLICPNHEWRFELKTGWCPQNPELHTETYPVKVHDGKIYVRLEKPKDQIAAGSSATNLPADLKVNVPIILKPRNPDEEL
;
A
#
# COMPACT_ATOMS: atom_id res chain seq x y z
N MET A 1 12.98 0.24 15.09
CA MET A 1 12.51 -0.58 16.25
C MET A 1 13.23 -1.92 16.23
N LYS A 2 13.23 -2.73 17.30
CA LYS A 2 13.84 -4.07 17.24
C LYS A 2 12.88 -5.07 16.59
N CYS A 3 13.43 -6.13 16.00
CA CYS A 3 12.65 -7.21 15.40
C CYS A 3 11.81 -7.97 16.45
N GLU A 4 12.36 -8.14 17.66
CA GLU A 4 11.69 -8.82 18.79
C GLU A 4 10.44 -8.06 19.29
N ASP A 5 10.38 -6.75 19.06
CA ASP A 5 9.23 -5.92 19.46
C ASP A 5 8.02 -6.08 18.52
N LEU A 6 8.21 -6.70 17.34
CA LEU A 6 7.18 -6.84 16.31
C LEU A 6 7.08 -8.30 15.83
N GLU A 7 6.30 -9.07 16.56
CA GLU A 7 6.02 -10.48 16.27
C GLU A 7 5.31 -10.67 14.92
N ILE A 8 5.39 -11.88 14.37
CA ILE A 8 4.71 -12.23 13.12
C ILE A 8 3.20 -12.04 13.27
N GLY A 9 2.59 -11.39 12.28
CA GLY A 9 1.17 -11.07 12.26
C GLY A 9 0.79 -9.81 13.04
N LYS A 10 1.76 -9.11 13.64
CA LYS A 10 1.55 -7.84 14.34
C LYS A 10 1.92 -6.64 13.47
N SER A 11 1.39 -5.49 13.86
CA SER A 11 1.73 -4.18 13.34
C SER A 11 2.22 -3.26 14.45
N ALA A 12 2.98 -2.23 14.08
CA ALA A 12 3.33 -1.11 14.93
C ALA A 12 3.20 0.19 14.15
N ILE A 13 2.79 1.26 14.83
CA ILE A 13 2.75 2.61 14.27
C ILE A 13 3.92 3.38 14.87
N ILE A 14 4.72 4.02 14.02
CA ILE A 14 5.82 4.89 14.44
C ILE A 14 5.64 6.29 13.87
N THR A 15 6.14 7.29 14.58
CA THR A 15 6.20 8.66 14.09
C THR A 15 7.62 8.97 13.62
N ALA A 16 7.75 9.52 12.41
CA ALA A 16 9.02 9.90 11.82
C ALA A 16 8.91 11.31 11.20
N GLY A 17 9.25 12.32 11.99
CA GLY A 17 8.95 13.72 11.63
C GLY A 17 7.44 13.96 11.67
N GLU A 18 6.87 14.48 10.59
CA GLU A 18 5.43 14.72 10.45
C GLU A 18 4.66 13.51 9.89
N LYS A 19 5.36 12.39 9.63
CA LYS A 19 4.77 11.19 9.04
C LYS A 19 4.47 10.15 10.11
N GLU A 20 3.31 9.50 9.99
CA GLU A 20 2.98 8.29 10.72
C GLU A 20 3.14 7.08 9.79
N ILE A 21 3.88 6.08 10.22
CA ILE A 21 4.22 4.92 9.40
C ILE A 21 3.73 3.67 10.11
N ALA A 22 2.92 2.89 9.40
CA ALA A 22 2.51 1.56 9.83
C ALA A 22 3.53 0.52 9.34
N ILE A 23 4.14 -0.22 10.28
CA ILE A 23 5.05 -1.32 10.01
C ILE A 23 4.33 -2.62 10.31
N PHE A 24 4.36 -3.57 9.37
CA PHE A 24 3.74 -4.87 9.49
C PHE A 24 4.81 -5.97 9.43
N ASN A 25 4.67 -7.00 10.26
CA ASN A 25 5.41 -8.25 10.10
C ASN A 25 4.47 -9.30 9.47
N TYR A 26 4.47 -9.39 8.14
CA TYR A 26 3.64 -10.34 7.42
C TYR A 26 4.46 -11.58 7.03
N LYS A 27 4.12 -12.74 7.62
CA LYS A 27 4.81 -14.02 7.37
C LYS A 27 6.34 -13.95 7.55
N GLY A 28 6.81 -13.16 8.52
CA GLY A 28 8.25 -12.98 8.80
C GLY A 28 8.94 -11.91 7.94
N GLN A 29 8.23 -11.30 6.99
CA GLN A 29 8.73 -10.20 6.17
C GLN A 29 8.14 -8.88 6.65
N TYR A 30 9.00 -7.87 6.77
CA TYR A 30 8.57 -6.53 7.18
C TYR A 30 8.18 -5.66 6.00
N TYR A 31 7.09 -4.93 6.17
CA TYR A 31 6.55 -3.94 5.23
C TYR A 31 6.27 -2.64 5.99
N ALA A 32 6.46 -1.50 5.34
CA ALA A 32 6.14 -0.20 5.92
C ALA A 32 5.34 0.63 4.91
N ILE A 33 4.27 1.25 5.37
CA ILE A 33 3.39 2.09 4.56
C ILE A 33 2.98 3.35 5.33
N GLU A 34 2.45 4.35 4.62
CA GLU A 34 1.80 5.50 5.25
C GLU A 34 0.64 5.03 6.13
N ASN A 35 0.59 5.52 7.37
CA ASN A 35 -0.46 5.13 8.32
C ASN A 35 -1.80 5.80 7.99
N VAL A 36 -1.81 6.87 7.19
CA VAL A 36 -3.03 7.60 6.84
C VAL A 36 -3.67 6.97 5.59
N CYS A 37 -4.87 6.40 5.75
CA CYS A 37 -5.62 5.84 4.62
C CYS A 37 -5.93 6.93 3.58
N PRO A 38 -5.52 6.76 2.31
CA PRO A 38 -5.69 7.80 1.29
C PRO A 38 -7.16 8.03 0.89
N HIS A 39 -8.08 7.17 1.33
CA HIS A 39 -9.51 7.35 1.10
C HIS A 39 -10.13 8.38 2.06
N ARG A 40 -10.01 8.18 3.38
CA ARG A 40 -10.67 9.00 4.43
C ARG A 40 -9.86 9.13 5.73
N GLY A 41 -8.55 8.94 5.68
CA GLY A 41 -7.64 9.24 6.79
C GLY A 41 -7.61 8.24 7.96
N ALA A 42 -8.26 7.08 7.83
CA ALA A 42 -8.22 6.04 8.87
C ALA A 42 -6.79 5.52 9.12
N PRO A 43 -6.46 5.11 10.37
CA PRO A 43 -5.15 4.55 10.72
C PRO A 43 -4.98 3.15 10.12
N LEU A 44 -4.22 3.06 9.03
CA LEU A 44 -3.94 1.82 8.31
C LEU A 44 -3.21 0.78 9.17
N GLY A 45 -2.41 1.21 10.16
CA GLY A 45 -1.74 0.31 11.10
C GLY A 45 -2.69 -0.51 11.99
N GLU A 46 -3.95 -0.07 12.12
CA GLU A 46 -5.01 -0.81 12.82
C GLU A 46 -5.79 -1.77 11.89
N GLY A 47 -5.44 -1.78 10.61
CA GLY A 47 -6.03 -2.67 9.61
C GLY A 47 -5.57 -4.12 9.76
N ARG A 48 -6.27 -5.02 9.07
CA ARG A 48 -5.95 -6.46 9.02
C ARG A 48 -5.32 -6.81 7.67
N ILE A 49 -4.47 -7.84 7.64
CA ILE A 49 -3.87 -8.32 6.39
C ILE A 49 -4.47 -9.65 5.98
N GLU A 50 -4.91 -9.74 4.73
CA GLU A 50 -5.38 -10.96 4.07
C GLU A 50 -4.56 -11.17 2.79
N GLU A 51 -3.87 -12.29 2.66
CA GLU A 51 -3.08 -12.64 1.45
C GLU A 51 -2.15 -11.51 0.92
N GLY A 52 -1.50 -10.78 1.83
CA GLY A 52 -0.54 -9.72 1.48
C GLY A 52 -1.21 -8.37 1.16
N VAL A 53 -2.52 -8.28 1.35
CA VAL A 53 -3.33 -7.08 1.15
C VAL A 53 -3.79 -6.56 2.50
N LEU A 54 -3.43 -5.32 2.80
CA LEU A 54 -3.95 -4.60 3.96
C LEU A 54 -5.39 -4.15 3.69
N ILE A 55 -6.28 -4.42 4.64
CA ILE A 55 -7.67 -3.97 4.64
C ILE A 55 -7.81 -2.88 5.70
N CYS A 56 -8.13 -1.68 5.24
CA CYS A 56 -8.43 -0.51 6.07
C CYS A 56 -9.54 -0.83 7.08
N PRO A 57 -9.39 -0.46 8.37
CA PRO A 57 -10.33 -0.84 9.42
C PRO A 57 -11.72 -0.20 9.27
N ASN A 58 -11.84 0.94 8.59
CA ASN A 58 -13.09 1.71 8.57
C ASN A 58 -14.01 1.36 7.39
N HIS A 59 -13.46 1.30 6.18
CA HIS A 59 -14.25 1.18 4.94
C HIS A 59 -13.76 0.02 4.05
N GLU A 60 -12.89 -0.83 4.58
CA GLU A 60 -12.36 -2.03 3.90
C GLU A 60 -11.66 -1.78 2.56
N TRP A 61 -11.13 -0.58 2.37
CA TRP A 61 -10.24 -0.28 1.25
C TRP A 61 -8.99 -1.13 1.34
N ARG A 62 -8.55 -1.67 0.20
CA ARG A 62 -7.48 -2.65 0.12
C ARG A 62 -6.23 -2.01 -0.44
N PHE A 63 -5.08 -2.38 0.11
CA PHE A 63 -3.78 -1.89 -0.34
C PHE A 63 -2.77 -3.04 -0.32
N GLU A 64 -2.14 -3.35 -1.45
CA GLU A 64 -1.08 -4.35 -1.50
C GLU A 64 0.12 -3.87 -0.66
N LEU A 65 0.60 -4.65 0.31
CA LEU A 65 1.67 -4.23 1.22
C LEU A 65 2.98 -3.84 0.52
N LYS A 66 3.26 -4.48 -0.63
CA LYS A 66 4.52 -4.30 -1.36
C LYS A 66 4.54 -3.03 -2.20
N THR A 67 3.41 -2.64 -2.79
CA THR A 67 3.34 -1.58 -3.80
C THR A 67 2.45 -0.42 -3.39
N GLY A 68 1.60 -0.62 -2.38
CA GLY A 68 0.57 0.33 -1.96
C GLY A 68 -0.62 0.41 -2.91
N TRP A 69 -0.66 -0.44 -3.95
CA TRP A 69 -1.70 -0.42 -4.98
C TRP A 69 -3.07 -0.80 -4.42
N CYS A 70 -4.10 -0.09 -4.86
CA CYS A 70 -5.49 -0.32 -4.48
C CYS A 70 -6.28 -1.02 -5.61
N PRO A 71 -6.82 -2.24 -5.39
CA PRO A 71 -7.63 -2.92 -6.39
C PRO A 71 -8.98 -2.25 -6.66
N GLN A 72 -9.54 -1.53 -5.67
CA GLN A 72 -10.83 -0.85 -5.85
C GLN A 72 -10.71 0.42 -6.69
N ASN A 73 -9.56 1.10 -6.67
CA ASN A 73 -9.32 2.30 -7.45
C ASN A 73 -7.83 2.41 -7.83
N PRO A 74 -7.46 2.15 -9.10
CA PRO A 74 -6.08 2.23 -9.56
C PRO A 74 -5.42 3.61 -9.42
N GLU A 75 -6.20 4.70 -9.28
CA GLU A 75 -5.66 6.04 -9.05
C GLU A 75 -5.30 6.28 -7.57
N LEU A 76 -5.85 5.47 -6.66
CA LEU A 76 -5.56 5.57 -5.23
C LEU A 76 -4.45 4.59 -4.85
N HIS A 77 -3.45 5.10 -4.13
CA HIS A 77 -2.36 4.29 -3.59
C HIS A 77 -1.94 4.82 -2.23
N THR A 78 -1.47 3.93 -1.36
CA THR A 78 -0.76 4.33 -0.15
C THR A 78 0.74 4.37 -0.42
N GLU A 79 1.46 5.28 0.24
CA GLU A 79 2.92 5.34 0.11
C GLU A 79 3.56 4.13 0.78
N THR A 80 4.57 3.54 0.15
CA THR A 80 5.34 2.43 0.72
C THR A 80 6.77 2.85 0.99
N TYR A 81 7.31 2.40 2.12
CA TYR A 81 8.65 2.76 2.56
C TYR A 81 9.55 1.51 2.56
N PRO A 82 10.73 1.54 1.90
CA PRO A 82 11.65 0.42 1.92
C PRO A 82 12.08 0.07 3.35
N VAL A 83 12.01 -1.21 3.69
CA VAL A 83 12.41 -1.75 4.99
C VAL A 83 13.69 -2.56 4.85
N LYS A 84 14.65 -2.34 5.77
CA LYS A 84 15.86 -3.14 5.89
C LYS A 84 16.00 -3.65 7.33
N VAL A 85 16.33 -4.92 7.48
CA VAL A 85 16.73 -5.49 8.76
C VAL A 85 18.26 -5.51 8.82
N HIS A 86 18.82 -5.00 9.91
CA HIS A 86 20.26 -5.05 10.19
C HIS A 86 20.46 -5.13 11.71
N ASP A 87 21.30 -6.04 12.17
CA ASP A 87 21.61 -6.26 13.60
C ASP A 87 20.36 -6.34 14.50
N GLY A 88 19.36 -7.11 14.07
CA GLY A 88 18.11 -7.32 14.82
C GLY A 88 17.20 -6.09 14.91
N LYS A 89 17.47 -5.06 14.11
CA LYS A 89 16.68 -3.82 14.07
C LYS A 89 16.05 -3.61 12.70
N ILE A 90 14.83 -3.10 12.73
CA ILE A 90 14.04 -2.69 11.58
C ILE A 90 14.33 -1.22 11.29
N TYR A 91 14.80 -0.95 10.08
CA TYR A 91 15.05 0.38 9.53
C TYR A 91 14.07 0.66 8.40
N VAL A 92 13.43 1.83 8.44
CA VAL A 92 12.52 2.32 7.40
C VAL A 92 13.19 3.49 6.70
N ARG A 93 13.22 3.47 5.36
CA ARG A 93 13.72 4.59 4.55
C ARG A 93 12.57 5.55 4.23
N LEU A 94 12.69 6.81 4.67
CA LEU A 94 11.66 7.83 4.49
C LEU A 94 11.70 8.52 3.11
N GLU A 95 12.88 8.61 2.50
CA GLU A 95 13.07 9.30 1.22
C GLU A 95 13.11 8.32 0.05
N LYS A 96 12.38 8.63 -1.02
CA LYS A 96 12.55 7.93 -2.31
C LYS A 96 13.91 8.28 -2.89
N PRO A 97 14.71 7.30 -3.38
CA PRO A 97 15.89 7.61 -4.19
C PRO A 97 15.45 8.50 -5.36
N LYS A 98 16.13 9.64 -5.56
CA LYS A 98 15.79 10.62 -6.61
C LYS A 98 15.79 10.04 -8.03
N ASP A 99 16.35 8.84 -8.21
CA ASP A 99 16.53 8.18 -9.50
C ASP A 99 15.69 6.90 -9.69
N GLN A 100 14.79 6.56 -8.75
CA GLN A 100 13.88 5.42 -8.93
C GLN A 100 12.49 5.92 -9.35
N ILE A 101 12.34 6.15 -10.65
CA ILE A 101 11.01 6.17 -11.28
C ILE A 101 10.38 4.81 -10.96
N ALA A 102 9.25 4.83 -10.27
CA ALA A 102 8.46 3.63 -10.00
C ALA A 102 8.34 2.79 -11.27
N ALA A 103 8.50 1.47 -11.15
CA ALA A 103 8.28 0.50 -12.22
C ALA A 103 6.79 0.38 -12.62
N GLY A 104 6.13 1.53 -12.78
CA GLY A 104 4.78 1.76 -13.27
C GLY A 104 4.62 3.08 -14.04
N SER A 105 5.69 3.89 -14.22
CA SER A 105 5.66 5.13 -15.02
C SER A 105 6.64 5.10 -16.21
N SER A 106 6.59 4.04 -17.01
CA SER A 106 6.92 4.14 -18.44
C SER A 106 5.69 3.78 -19.25
N ALA A 107 4.72 4.69 -19.25
CA ALA A 107 3.90 4.88 -20.44
C ALA A 107 4.77 5.59 -21.49
N THR A 108 5.70 4.88 -22.09
CA THR A 108 6.44 5.35 -23.26
C THR A 108 6.40 4.27 -24.32
N ASN A 109 5.67 4.60 -25.38
CA ASN A 109 5.41 3.85 -26.61
C ASN A 109 4.30 2.78 -26.56
N LEU A 110 3.04 3.23 -26.44
CA LEU A 110 2.01 2.59 -27.27
C LEU A 110 2.20 3.11 -28.70
N PRO A 111 2.25 2.23 -29.73
CA PRO A 111 2.30 2.68 -31.10
C PRO A 111 1.02 3.44 -31.45
N ALA A 112 1.14 4.51 -32.23
CA ALA A 112 0.05 5.45 -32.53
C ALA A 112 -1.14 4.81 -33.30
N ASP A 113 -1.01 3.56 -33.72
CA ASP A 113 -1.98 2.79 -34.49
C ASP A 113 -2.54 1.56 -33.75
N LEU A 114 -2.33 1.44 -32.43
CA LEU A 114 -2.90 0.35 -31.64
C LEU A 114 -4.44 0.45 -31.60
N LYS A 115 -5.11 -0.24 -32.52
CA LYS A 115 -6.56 -0.44 -32.50
C LYS A 115 -6.91 -1.45 -31.42
N VAL A 116 -7.10 -0.99 -30.19
CA VAL A 116 -7.66 -1.81 -29.12
C VAL A 116 -9.18 -1.87 -29.31
N ASN A 117 -9.70 -3.03 -29.70
CA ASN A 117 -11.14 -3.27 -29.69
C ASN A 117 -11.56 -3.64 -28.27
N VAL A 118 -11.75 -2.65 -27.41
CA VAL A 118 -12.25 -2.86 -26.05
C VAL A 118 -13.76 -3.06 -26.14
N PRO A 119 -14.31 -4.26 -25.81
CA PRO A 119 -15.75 -4.38 -25.65
C PRO A 119 -16.19 -3.46 -24.51
N ILE A 120 -17.20 -2.63 -24.74
CA ILE A 120 -17.81 -1.84 -23.67
C ILE A 120 -18.43 -2.82 -22.67
N ILE A 121 -17.72 -3.11 -21.58
CA ILE A 121 -18.27 -3.81 -20.44
C ILE A 121 -19.06 -2.77 -19.64
N LEU A 122 -20.37 -2.76 -19.82
CA LEU A 122 -21.26 -2.02 -18.93
C LEU A 122 -21.12 -2.62 -17.52
N LYS A 123 -20.82 -1.77 -16.52
CA LYS A 123 -20.72 -2.21 -15.13
C LYS A 123 -22.03 -2.89 -14.69
N PRO A 124 -21.99 -4.05 -14.02
CA PRO A 124 -23.14 -4.48 -13.23
C PRO A 124 -23.40 -3.43 -12.15
N ARG A 125 -24.64 -2.94 -12.08
CA ARG A 125 -25.11 -2.01 -11.05
C ARG A 125 -24.96 -2.70 -9.69
N ASN A 126 -24.16 -2.14 -8.80
CA ASN A 126 -24.10 -2.61 -7.41
C ASN A 126 -25.32 -2.05 -6.68
N PRO A 127 -26.16 -2.87 -6.02
CA PRO A 127 -27.40 -2.41 -5.40
C PRO A 127 -27.21 -1.50 -4.16
N ASP A 128 -25.99 -1.34 -3.64
CA ASP A 128 -25.73 -0.64 -2.38
C ASP A 128 -25.23 0.81 -2.55
N GLU A 129 -25.25 1.37 -3.77
CA GLU A 129 -24.92 2.78 -4.01
C GLU A 129 -26.19 3.65 -3.83
N GLU A 130 -26.77 3.62 -2.62
CA GLU A 130 -27.67 4.63 -2.05
C GLU A 130 -27.92 4.31 -0.56
N LEU A 131 -27.03 4.80 0.32
CA LEU A 131 -27.31 5.16 1.73
C LEU A 131 -26.38 6.31 2.16
#